data_AF-A0A2V9I775-F1
#
_entry.id   AF-A0A2V9I775-F1
#
_cell.length_a   1.000
_cell.length_b   1.000
_cell.length_c   1.000
_cell.angle_alpha   90.00
_cell.angle_beta   90.00
_cell.angle_gamma   90.00
#
_symmetry.space_group_name_H-M   'P 1'
#
loop_
_entity.id
_entity.type
_entity.pdbx_description
1 polymer ?
#
loop_
_entity_poly.entity_id
_entity_poly.type
_entity_poly.pdbx_seq_one_letter_code
_entity_poly.pdbx_strand_id
1 'polypeptide(L)'
;WISDQEGKKLFIYDATKVPPQPKGHVELSIRGHGWVTFSLDGKYAYSHAPDIFDAKTKELAGTFKDEQGNPVASSKFIEVHFSDGKVVQMGNEFGLGRK
;
A
#
# COMPACT_ATOMS: atom_id res chain seq x y z
N TRP A 1 8.21 -4.45 1.01
CA TRP A 1 8.15 -2.99 1.19
C TRP A 1 8.06 -2.73 2.68
N ILE A 2 8.74 -1.71 3.20
CA ILE A 2 8.86 -1.47 4.65
C ILE A 2 8.74 0.04 4.88
N SER A 3 7.84 0.45 5.76
CA SER A 3 7.71 1.87 6.13
C SER A 3 8.66 2.21 7.27
N ASP A 4 9.22 3.41 7.20
CA ASP A 4 10.09 3.94 8.25
C ASP A 4 9.35 4.67 9.37
N GLN A 5 8.01 4.75 9.28
CA GLN A 5 7.09 5.45 10.19
C GLN A 5 7.30 6.98 10.25
N GLU A 6 8.51 7.40 10.56
CA GLU A 6 8.86 8.76 10.93
C GLU A 6 9.41 9.58 9.75
N GLY A 7 10.20 8.97 8.86
CA GLY A 7 10.88 9.67 7.77
C GLY A 7 10.03 9.89 6.52
N LYS A 8 8.75 9.49 6.54
CA LYS A 8 7.82 9.53 5.40
C LYS A 8 8.32 8.70 4.21
N LYS A 9 8.99 7.58 4.46
CA LYS A 9 9.50 6.73 3.38
C LYS A 9 8.90 5.34 3.44
N LEU A 10 8.77 4.78 2.25
CA LEU A 10 8.42 3.40 2.05
C LEU A 10 9.53 2.73 1.24
N PHE A 11 10.39 2.00 1.95
CA PHE A 11 11.55 1.30 1.41
C PHE A 11 11.16 0.03 0.65
N ILE A 12 11.86 -0.23 -0.44
CA ILE A 12 11.60 -1.33 -1.36
C ILE A 12 12.83 -2.24 -1.37
N TYR A 13 12.58 -3.55 -1.23
CA TYR A 13 13.60 -4.58 -1.22
C TYR A 13 13.34 -5.63 -2.30
N ASP A 14 14.41 -6.15 -2.88
CA ASP A 14 14.42 -7.34 -3.73
C ASP A 14 14.37 -8.59 -2.84
N ALA A 15 13.18 -9.19 -2.73
CA ALA A 15 12.97 -10.39 -1.93
C ALA A 15 13.42 -11.69 -2.65
N THR A 16 13.95 -11.62 -3.88
CA THR A 16 14.48 -12.79 -4.60
C THR A 16 15.92 -13.13 -4.21
N LYS A 17 16.56 -12.27 -3.42
CA LYS A 17 17.93 -12.42 -2.92
C LYS A 17 17.94 -12.70 -1.42
N VAL A 18 18.96 -13.40 -0.94
CA VAL A 18 19.17 -13.69 0.49
C VAL A 18 20.55 -13.19 0.92
N PRO A 19 20.65 -12.16 1.79
CA PRO A 19 19.56 -11.38 2.36
C PRO A 19 18.86 -10.49 1.31
N PRO A 20 17.60 -10.07 1.53
CA PRO A 20 16.91 -9.12 0.66
C PRO A 20 17.73 -7.84 0.44
N GLN A 21 17.81 -7.39 -0.80
CA GLN A 21 18.66 -6.24 -1.17
C GLN A 21 17.83 -4.97 -1.35
N PRO A 22 18.30 -3.80 -0.88
CA PRO A 22 17.59 -2.54 -1.08
C PRO A 22 17.51 -2.19 -2.58
N LYS A 23 16.33 -1.79 -3.05
CA LYS A 23 16.10 -1.28 -4.42
C LYS A 23 15.84 0.23 -4.48
N GLY A 24 15.57 0.86 -3.34
CA GLY A 24 15.22 2.27 -3.23
C GLY A 24 14.03 2.48 -2.31
N HIS A 25 13.37 3.64 -2.43
CA HIS A 25 12.19 3.99 -1.67
C HIS A 25 11.27 4.91 -2.48
N VAL A 26 10.02 5.05 -2.01
CA VAL A 26 9.11 6.13 -2.42
C VAL A 26 8.87 7.05 -1.23
N GLU A 27 8.59 8.32 -1.52
CA GLU A 27 8.22 9.33 -0.52
C GLU A 27 6.71 9.27 -0.26
N LEU A 28 6.32 9.36 1.00
CA LEU A 28 4.93 9.45 1.46
C LEU A 28 4.58 10.91 1.74
N SER A 29 3.34 11.28 1.46
CA SER A 29 2.84 12.64 1.72
C SER A 29 2.81 12.97 3.23
N ILE A 30 2.58 11.96 4.08
CA ILE A 30 2.45 12.12 5.53
C ILE A 30 3.26 11.06 6.32
N ARG A 31 3.48 11.35 7.61
CA ARG A 31 4.02 10.39 8.58
C ARG A 31 2.90 9.52 9.14
N GLY A 32 3.23 8.40 9.78
CA GLY A 32 2.21 7.63 10.49
C GLY A 32 2.64 6.24 10.94
N HIS A 33 1.63 5.38 11.12
CA HIS A 33 1.72 4.09 11.83
C HIS A 33 2.64 3.03 11.20
N GLY A 34 3.18 3.26 10.00
CA GLY A 34 4.16 2.33 9.41
C GLY A 34 3.57 1.08 8.80
N TRP A 35 2.53 1.23 7.99
CA TRP A 35 1.87 0.11 7.33
C TRP A 35 2.01 0.12 5.82
N VAL A 36 2.01 -1.07 5.21
CA VAL A 36 1.83 -1.30 3.78
C VAL A 36 1.10 -2.63 3.53
N THR A 37 0.15 -2.61 2.61
CA THR A 37 -0.48 -3.80 2.01
C THR A 37 -0.59 -3.61 0.50
N PHE A 38 -1.11 -4.60 -0.21
CA PHE A 38 -1.26 -4.58 -1.66
C PHE A 38 -2.70 -4.87 -2.06
N SER A 39 -3.07 -4.38 -3.24
CA SER A 39 -4.31 -4.81 -3.87
C SER A 39 -4.31 -6.33 -4.07
N LEU A 40 -5.50 -6.91 -4.17
CA LEU A 40 -5.71 -8.35 -4.34
C LEU A 40 -5.01 -8.92 -5.58
N ASP A 41 -4.87 -8.13 -6.64
CA ASP A 41 -4.13 -8.47 -7.86
C ASP A 41 -2.62 -8.11 -7.78
N GLY A 42 -2.18 -7.53 -6.67
CA GLY A 42 -0.79 -7.10 -6.44
C GLY A 42 -0.35 -5.87 -7.24
N LYS A 43 -1.26 -5.23 -7.98
CA LYS A 43 -0.91 -4.09 -8.86
C LYS A 43 -0.62 -2.81 -8.10
N TYR A 44 -1.32 -2.56 -7.00
CA TYR A 44 -1.19 -1.33 -6.22
C TYR A 44 -0.68 -1.61 -4.81
N ALA A 45 0.16 -0.71 -4.30
CA ALA A 45 0.58 -0.69 -2.91
C ALA A 45 -0.19 0.41 -2.16
N TYR A 46 -0.83 0.03 -1.07
CA TYR A 46 -1.50 0.93 -0.14
C TYR A 46 -0.66 1.04 1.12
N SER A 47 -0.41 2.26 1.59
CA SER A 47 0.28 2.48 2.86
C SER A 47 -0.66 3.12 3.88
N HIS A 48 -0.17 3.43 5.07
CA HIS A 48 -0.91 4.26 6.02
C HIS A 48 -1.22 5.68 5.49
N ALA A 49 -0.42 6.16 4.54
CA ALA A 49 -0.59 7.45 3.91
C ALA A 49 -1.63 7.38 2.77
N PRO A 50 -2.18 8.54 2.34
CA PRO A 50 -3.12 8.61 1.22
C PRO A 50 -2.54 8.11 -0.11
N ASP A 51 -1.21 8.10 -0.26
CA ASP A 51 -0.52 7.78 -1.50
C ASP A 51 -0.71 6.31 -1.92
N ILE A 52 -1.12 6.12 -3.18
CA ILE A 52 -1.27 4.82 -3.82
C ILE A 52 -0.19 4.70 -4.88
N PHE A 53 0.65 3.67 -4.80
CA PHE A 53 1.73 3.45 -5.77
C PHE A 53 1.41 2.26 -6.68
N ASP A 54 1.76 2.35 -7.96
CA ASP A 54 1.87 1.17 -8.80
C ASP A 54 3.04 0.32 -8.31
N ALA A 55 2.75 -0.93 -7.92
CA ALA A 55 3.71 -1.80 -7.29
C ALA A 55 4.83 -2.24 -8.25
N LYS A 56 4.63 -2.14 -9.57
CA LYS A 56 5.63 -2.47 -10.59
C LYS A 56 6.51 -1.26 -10.89
N THR A 57 5.92 -0.13 -11.30
CA THR A 57 6.66 1.06 -11.73
C THR A 57 7.18 1.91 -10.57
N LYS A 58 6.57 1.78 -9.38
CA LYS A 58 6.83 2.60 -8.19
C LYS A 58 6.37 4.05 -8.34
N GLU A 59 5.57 4.34 -9.35
CA GLU A 59 5.01 5.67 -9.58
C GLU A 59 3.74 5.87 -8.75
N LEU A 60 3.48 7.12 -8.38
CA LEU A 60 2.25 7.51 -7.71
C LEU A 60 1.07 7.34 -8.68
N ALA A 61 0.20 6.38 -8.39
CA ALA A 61 -0.98 6.06 -9.19
C ALA A 61 -2.20 6.94 -8.80
N GLY A 62 -2.22 7.45 -7.57
CA GLY A 62 -3.30 8.30 -7.08
C GLY A 62 -3.21 8.52 -5.57
N THR A 63 -4.25 9.15 -5.01
CA THR A 63 -4.38 9.35 -3.56
C THR A 63 -5.81 9.05 -3.09
N PHE A 64 -5.95 8.46 -1.90
CA PHE A 64 -7.25 8.33 -1.23
C PHE A 64 -7.74 9.70 -0.77
N LYS A 65 -9.01 10.00 -1.06
CA LYS A 65 -9.66 11.26 -0.70
C LYS A 65 -11.08 11.02 -0.20
N ASP A 66 -11.56 11.89 0.68
CA ASP A 66 -12.97 11.94 1.11
C ASP A 66 -13.86 12.61 0.03
N GLU A 67 -15.16 12.74 0.29
CA GLU A 67 -16.09 13.33 -0.69
C GLU A 67 -15.84 14.84 -0.92
N GLN A 68 -15.05 15.50 -0.07
CA GLN A 68 -14.65 16.90 -0.21
C GLN A 68 -13.27 17.05 -0.86
N GLY A 69 -12.60 15.93 -1.19
CA GLY A 69 -11.29 15.91 -1.82
C GLY A 69 -10.11 16.01 -0.85
N ASN A 70 -10.33 15.96 0.47
CA ASN A 70 -9.23 15.98 1.43
C ASN A 70 -8.53 14.62 1.46
N PRO A 71 -7.19 14.57 1.62
CA PRO A 71 -6.46 13.32 1.70
C PRO A 71 -6.90 12.46 2.90
N VAL A 72 -7.13 11.17 2.65
CA VAL A 72 -7.52 10.21 3.68
C VAL A 72 -6.34 9.31 4.03
N ALA A 73 -6.01 9.29 5.32
CA ALA A 73 -5.02 8.40 5.91
C ALA A 73 -5.67 7.44 6.89
N SER A 74 -5.05 6.27 7.08
CA SER A 74 -5.54 5.27 8.02
C SER A 74 -4.39 4.46 8.60
N SER A 75 -4.57 3.86 9.77
CA SER A 75 -3.62 2.86 10.27
C SER A 75 -3.53 1.66 9.31
N LYS A 76 -4.67 1.29 8.69
CA LYS A 76 -4.78 0.18 7.73
C LYS A 76 -5.86 0.47 6.68
N PHE A 77 -5.58 0.16 5.43
CA PHE A 77 -6.58 0.03 4.37
C PHE A 77 -6.79 -1.45 4.06
N ILE A 78 -8.04 -1.85 3.84
CA ILE A 78 -8.42 -3.21 3.45
C ILE A 78 -9.32 -3.11 2.22
N GLU A 79 -8.92 -3.79 1.16
CA GLU A 79 -9.70 -3.88 -0.06
C GLU A 79 -10.85 -4.88 0.12
N VAL A 80 -12.05 -4.52 -0.31
CA VAL A 80 -13.24 -5.39 -0.26
C VAL A 80 -13.94 -5.34 -1.61
N HIS A 81 -14.11 -6.49 -2.25
CA HIS A 81 -14.83 -6.61 -3.52
C HIS A 81 -16.26 -7.04 -3.27
N PHE A 82 -17.19 -6.38 -3.96
CA PHE A 82 -18.61 -6.68 -3.90
C PHE A 82 -19.11 -7.19 -5.25
N SER A 83 -19.99 -8.18 -5.23
CA SER A 83 -20.83 -8.59 -6.37
C SER A 83 -22.26 -8.75 -5.87
N ASP A 84 -23.22 -8.12 -6.56
CA ASP A 84 -24.65 -8.18 -6.21
C ASP A 84 -24.92 -7.84 -4.72
N GLY A 85 -24.24 -6.82 -4.20
CA GLY A 85 -24.38 -6.37 -2.82
C GLY A 85 -23.75 -7.29 -1.75
N LYS A 86 -23.03 -8.34 -2.16
CA LYS A 86 -22.36 -9.28 -1.25
C LYS A 86 -20.85 -9.16 -1.39
N VAL A 87 -20.14 -9.30 -0.26
CA VAL A 87 -18.68 -9.41 -0.25
C VAL A 87 -18.29 -10.74 -0.89
N VAL A 88 -17.46 -10.69 -1.93
CA VAL A 88 -16.94 -11.88 -2.64
C VAL A 88 -15.45 -12.10 -2.43
N GLN A 89 -14.70 -11.05 -2.11
CA GLN A 89 -13.28 -11.13 -1.81
C GLN A 89 -12.88 -10.00 -0.86
N MET A 90 -11.87 -10.26 -0.04
CA MET A 90 -11.32 -9.27 0.88
C MET A 90 -9.80 -9.43 0.93
N GLY A 91 -9.10 -8.29 0.87
CA GLY A 91 -7.67 -8.21 1.05
C GLY A 91 -7.25 -8.62 2.46
N ASN A 92 -6.04 -9.14 2.58
CA ASN A 92 -5.44 -9.38 3.88
C ASN A 92 -4.66 -8.14 4.32
N GLU A 93 -4.68 -7.85 5.61
CA GLU A 93 -3.95 -6.72 6.16
C GLU A 93 -2.45 -6.83 5.83
N PHE A 94 -1.86 -8.03 5.90
CA PHE A 94 -0.42 -8.24 5.70
C PHE A 94 0.02 -8.35 4.23
N GLY A 95 -0.85 -8.04 3.26
CA GLY A 95 -0.50 -8.07 1.83
C GLY A 95 -0.08 -9.46 1.35
N LEU A 96 -0.68 -10.52 1.91
CA LEU A 96 -0.38 -11.90 1.55
C LEU A 96 -0.89 -12.23 0.15
N GLY A 97 0.03 -12.47 -0.80
CA GLY A 97 -0.30 -13.08 -2.08
C GLY A 97 -0.77 -14.52 -1.86
N ARG A 98 -2.07 -14.76 -1.91
CA ARG A 98 -2.65 -16.11 -1.82
C ARG A 98 -2.83 -16.65 -3.25
N LYS A 99 -2.40 -17.89 -3.47
CA LYS A 99 -2.66 -18.64 -4.70
C LYS A 99 -4.09 -19.15 -4.72
#